data_AF-W7FW63-F1
#
_entry.id   AF-W7FW63-F1
#
_cell.length_a   1.000
_cell.length_b   1.000
_cell.length_c   1.000
_cell.angle_alpha   90.00
_cell.angle_beta   90.00
_cell.angle_gamma   90.00
#
_symmetry.space_group_name_H-M   'P 1'
#
loop_
_entity.id
_entity.type
_entity.pdbx_description
1 polymer ?
#
loop_
_entity_poly.entity_id
_entity_poly.type
_entity_poly.pdbx_seq_one_letter_code
_entity_poly.pdbx_strand_id
1 'polypeptide(L)'
;MVLIHAKGIEDNHQFLYETNVNILVEDLKKELTQVHNFQSKILKLCDASIELAKHGPLRPEGLRGLCEEDLKIMNTEGYNPKDATNLDQYNFRTGIPPAKEEGKKLMEVVEHVKNELSIHRIEKNMTVNVNKLNEYLNLIIQALNSCYPSMESLPAYDPTRLIIEKDNPFNDQFVSTEMSLWWAGKEMNENLYLKNIIGVNEKTKLIVKVQPKKFGAPVREARVDHETYKAMLAYYYKKQKEEKEFEEDDDDSYLNSEWANPLSLQKQLHGNLNNIKWKP
;
A
#
# COMPACT_ATOMS: atom_id res chain seq x y z
N MET A 1 -20.43 -22.28 -1.23
CA MET A 1 -20.06 -21.05 -1.94
C MET A 1 -18.54 -20.92 -1.93
N VAL A 2 -17.95 -20.84 -3.11
CA VAL A 2 -16.49 -20.79 -3.32
C VAL A 2 -16.01 -19.37 -3.04
N LEU A 3 -14.98 -19.24 -2.21
CA LEU A 3 -14.36 -17.95 -1.91
C LEU A 3 -13.08 -17.81 -2.73
N ILE A 4 -13.01 -16.79 -3.57
CA ILE A 4 -11.86 -16.49 -4.42
C ILE A 4 -11.14 -15.28 -3.86
N HIS A 5 -9.94 -15.49 -3.34
CA HIS A 5 -8.97 -14.45 -3.07
C HIS A 5 -8.26 -14.11 -4.38
N ALA A 6 -8.72 -13.05 -5.03
CA ALA A 6 -8.09 -12.50 -6.21
C ALA A 6 -6.93 -11.60 -5.81
N LYS A 7 -5.74 -11.86 -6.35
CA LYS A 7 -4.55 -11.03 -6.21
C LYS A 7 -4.17 -10.46 -7.58
N GLY A 8 -4.02 -9.14 -7.65
CA GLY A 8 -3.46 -8.46 -8.82
C GLY A 8 -1.95 -8.63 -8.94
N ILE A 9 -1.35 -7.85 -9.83
CA ILE A 9 0.11 -7.76 -10.00
C ILE A 9 0.75 -7.11 -8.77
N GLU A 10 0.09 -6.08 -8.24
CA GLU A 10 0.51 -5.36 -7.04
C GLU A 10 -0.16 -5.98 -5.81
N ASP A 11 0.63 -6.17 -4.75
CA ASP A 11 0.16 -6.77 -3.50
C ASP A 11 -0.93 -5.93 -2.81
N ASN A 12 -1.06 -4.66 -3.16
CA ASN A 12 -2.10 -3.77 -2.62
C ASN A 12 -3.48 -4.03 -3.22
N HIS A 13 -3.55 -4.61 -4.42
CA HIS A 13 -4.80 -4.86 -5.14
C HIS A 13 -5.26 -6.29 -4.92
N GLN A 14 -5.85 -6.53 -3.74
CA GLN A 14 -6.39 -7.83 -3.36
C GLN A 14 -7.85 -7.69 -2.89
N PHE A 15 -8.66 -8.70 -3.23
CA PHE A 15 -10.04 -8.77 -2.74
C PHE A 15 -10.54 -10.21 -2.66
N LEU A 16 -11.59 -10.40 -1.86
CA LEU A 16 -12.34 -11.66 -1.79
C LEU A 16 -13.61 -11.53 -2.63
N TYR A 17 -13.82 -12.48 -3.52
CA TYR A 17 -15.00 -12.61 -4.35
C TYR A 17 -15.70 -13.94 -4.09
N GLU A 18 -17.02 -13.95 -4.12
CA GLU A 18 -17.81 -15.15 -3.82
C GLU A 18 -18.50 -15.66 -5.07
N THR A 19 -18.33 -16.94 -5.37
CA THR A 19 -18.88 -17.57 -6.58
C THR A 19 -19.38 -18.99 -6.33
N ASN A 20 -20.02 -19.56 -7.35
CA ASN A 20 -20.45 -20.95 -7.38
C ASN A 20 -19.54 -21.80 -8.27
N VAL A 21 -19.52 -23.11 -8.01
CA VAL A 21 -18.67 -24.07 -8.74
C VAL A 21 -19.12 -24.25 -10.21
N ASN A 22 -20.38 -23.93 -10.51
CA ASN A 22 -20.97 -24.04 -11.84
C ASN A 22 -20.72 -22.82 -12.75
N ILE A 23 -19.87 -21.88 -12.36
CA ILE A 23 -19.52 -20.74 -13.20
C ILE A 23 -18.45 -21.14 -14.24
N LEU A 24 -18.54 -20.55 -15.42
CA LEU A 24 -17.56 -20.71 -16.49
C LEU A 24 -16.36 -19.78 -16.23
N VAL A 25 -15.14 -20.26 -16.49
CA VAL A 25 -13.92 -19.52 -16.15
C VAL A 25 -13.81 -18.20 -16.92
N GLU A 26 -14.27 -18.14 -18.17
CA GLU A 26 -14.36 -16.89 -18.94
C GLU A 26 -15.24 -15.83 -18.26
N ASP A 27 -16.41 -16.21 -17.75
CA ASP A 27 -17.34 -15.28 -17.09
C ASP A 27 -16.77 -14.82 -15.75
N LEU A 28 -16.20 -15.75 -14.99
CA LEU A 28 -15.48 -15.43 -13.76
C LEU A 28 -14.30 -14.48 -14.01
N LYS A 29 -13.57 -14.65 -15.12
CA LYS A 29 -12.50 -13.72 -15.52
C LYS A 29 -13.07 -12.32 -15.79
N LYS A 30 -14.20 -12.20 -16.50
CA LYS A 30 -14.86 -10.91 -16.75
C LYS A 30 -15.28 -10.25 -15.43
N GLU A 31 -15.93 -10.99 -14.54
CA GLU A 31 -16.39 -10.49 -13.24
C GLU A 31 -15.22 -10.03 -12.35
N LEU A 32 -14.17 -10.85 -12.21
CA LEU A 32 -12.99 -10.47 -11.43
C LEU A 32 -12.28 -9.24 -12.01
N THR A 33 -12.18 -9.16 -13.33
CA THR A 33 -11.57 -8.00 -14.00
C THR A 33 -12.40 -6.73 -13.77
N GLN A 34 -13.73 -6.83 -13.86
CA GLN A 34 -14.63 -5.71 -13.57
C GLN A 34 -14.49 -5.23 -12.12
N VAL A 35 -14.53 -6.14 -11.14
CA VAL A 35 -14.36 -5.80 -9.72
C VAL A 35 -13.00 -5.16 -9.47
N HIS A 36 -11.93 -5.70 -10.05
CA HIS A 36 -10.59 -5.14 -9.93
C HIS A 36 -10.50 -3.71 -10.50
N ASN A 37 -10.99 -3.50 -11.72
CA ASN A 37 -10.98 -2.19 -12.37
C ASN A 37 -11.80 -1.18 -11.59
N PHE A 38 -12.95 -1.59 -11.04
CA PHE A 38 -13.83 -0.73 -10.29
C PHE A 38 -13.25 -0.36 -8.92
N GLN A 39 -12.62 -1.32 -8.22
CA GLN A 39 -11.85 -1.03 -7.00
C GLN A 39 -10.70 -0.06 -7.29
N SER A 40 -9.94 -0.28 -8.37
CA SER A 40 -8.85 0.62 -8.79
C SER A 40 -9.35 2.03 -9.10
N LYS A 41 -10.53 2.15 -9.74
CA LYS A 41 -11.19 3.43 -10.01
C LYS A 41 -11.52 4.17 -8.72
N ILE A 42 -12.09 3.48 -7.72
CA ILE A 42 -12.46 4.07 -6.43
C ILE A 42 -11.21 4.48 -5.64
N LEU A 43 -10.15 3.66 -5.61
CA LEU A 43 -8.91 4.02 -4.94
C LEU A 43 -8.26 5.28 -5.54
N LYS A 44 -8.19 5.38 -6.87
CA LYS A 44 -7.73 6.59 -7.56
C LYS A 44 -8.60 7.81 -7.23
N LEU A 45 -9.92 7.63 -7.14
CA LEU A 45 -10.84 8.69 -6.74
C LEU A 45 -10.60 9.13 -5.29
N CYS A 46 -10.35 8.19 -4.38
CA CYS A 46 -10.02 8.49 -2.98
C CYS A 46 -8.75 9.35 -2.89
N ASP A 47 -7.67 8.94 -3.57
CA ASP A 47 -6.40 9.69 -3.53
C ASP A 47 -6.56 11.11 -4.12
N ALA A 48 -7.25 11.22 -5.26
CA ALA A 48 -7.56 12.51 -5.87
C ALA A 48 -8.42 13.41 -4.96
N SER A 49 -9.36 12.80 -4.22
CA SER A 49 -10.26 13.50 -3.29
C SER A 49 -9.53 13.99 -2.04
N ILE A 50 -8.56 13.22 -1.51
CA ILE A 50 -7.71 13.65 -0.38
C ILE A 50 -6.91 14.89 -0.76
N GLU A 51 -6.30 14.88 -1.94
CA GLU A 51 -5.54 16.03 -2.43
C GLU A 51 -6.45 17.25 -2.68
N LEU A 52 -7.66 17.02 -3.21
CA LEU A 52 -8.67 18.06 -3.40
C LEU A 52 -9.10 18.68 -2.06
N ALA A 53 -9.31 17.86 -1.03
CA ALA A 53 -9.65 18.32 0.33
C ALA A 53 -8.55 19.22 0.93
N LYS A 54 -7.28 18.89 0.67
CA LYS A 54 -6.12 19.58 1.26
C LYS A 54 -5.76 20.87 0.53
N HIS A 55 -5.73 20.84 -0.80
CA HIS A 55 -5.12 21.87 -1.64
C HIS A 55 -6.08 22.46 -2.68
N GLY A 56 -7.31 21.97 -2.78
CA GLY A 56 -8.27 22.45 -3.77
C GLY A 56 -8.03 21.93 -5.19
N PRO A 57 -8.77 22.43 -6.19
CA PRO A 57 -8.72 21.94 -7.57
C PRO A 57 -7.36 22.22 -8.23
N LEU A 58 -7.05 21.48 -9.30
CA LEU A 58 -5.85 21.72 -10.09
C LEU A 58 -5.82 23.11 -10.73
N ARG A 59 -4.60 23.62 -10.92
CA ARG A 59 -4.37 24.79 -11.77
C ARG A 59 -4.54 24.44 -13.25
N PRO A 60 -4.84 25.42 -14.12
CA PRO A 60 -4.75 25.27 -15.56
C PRO A 60 -3.35 24.78 -15.99
N GLU A 61 -3.26 24.03 -17.08
CA GLU A 61 -2.02 23.37 -17.52
C GLU A 61 -0.83 24.33 -17.65
N GLY A 62 -1.05 25.55 -18.15
CA GLY A 62 0.01 26.55 -18.30
C GLY A 62 0.52 27.15 -16.99
N LEU A 63 -0.16 26.95 -15.86
CA LEU A 63 0.16 27.54 -14.55
C LEU A 63 0.63 26.51 -13.51
N ARG A 64 0.67 25.23 -13.88
CA ARG A 64 1.11 24.14 -13.00
C ARG A 64 2.62 24.20 -12.77
N GLY A 65 3.05 24.10 -11.52
CA GLY A 65 4.47 24.08 -11.16
C GLY A 65 5.17 25.45 -11.18
N LEU A 66 4.46 26.52 -11.54
CA LEU A 66 4.98 27.88 -11.46
C LEU A 66 4.94 28.41 -10.02
N CYS A 67 6.00 29.15 -9.65
CA CYS A 67 6.08 29.84 -8.36
C CYS A 67 5.22 31.11 -8.37
N GLU A 68 4.88 31.63 -7.20
CA GLU A 68 4.03 32.83 -7.07
C GLU A 68 4.61 34.08 -7.77
N GLU A 69 5.93 34.16 -7.91
CA GLU A 69 6.63 35.26 -8.57
C GLU A 69 6.38 35.25 -10.08
N ASP A 70 6.42 34.07 -10.71
CA ASP A 70 6.15 33.89 -12.13
C ASP A 70 4.67 34.11 -12.47
N LEU A 71 3.77 33.74 -11.56
CA LEU A 71 2.32 33.92 -11.73
C LEU A 71 1.88 35.38 -11.73
N LYS A 72 2.54 36.25 -10.96
CA LYS A 72 2.27 37.70 -10.95
C LYS A 72 2.56 38.37 -12.28
N ILE A 73 3.46 37.80 -13.07
CA ILE A 73 3.86 38.32 -14.39
C ILE A 73 2.82 37.95 -15.46
N MET A 74 2.18 36.77 -15.32
CA MET A 74 1.26 36.26 -16.34
C MET A 74 -0.16 36.83 -16.27
N ASN A 75 -0.56 37.56 -15.20
CA ASN A 75 -1.86 38.21 -15.04
C ASN A 75 -3.03 37.43 -15.68
N THR A 76 -3.15 36.15 -15.33
CA THR A 76 -4.19 35.29 -15.88
C THR A 76 -5.52 35.50 -15.16
N GLU A 77 -6.58 35.73 -15.93
CA GLU A 77 -7.94 35.80 -15.43
C GLU A 77 -8.33 34.49 -14.72
N GLY A 78 -8.81 34.57 -13.47
CA GLY A 78 -9.39 33.44 -12.74
C GLY A 78 -8.51 32.82 -11.63
N TYR A 79 -7.25 33.22 -11.47
CA TYR A 79 -6.42 32.79 -10.33
C TYR A 79 -5.73 33.98 -9.67
N ASN A 80 -6.12 34.30 -8.44
CA ASN A 80 -5.43 35.30 -7.62
C ASN A 80 -4.57 34.57 -6.58
N PRO A 81 -3.23 34.58 -6.69
CA PRO A 81 -2.34 33.88 -5.76
C PRO A 81 -2.53 34.27 -4.28
N LYS A 82 -3.10 35.45 -4.02
CA LYS A 82 -3.35 35.96 -2.66
C LYS A 82 -4.44 35.21 -1.89
N ASP A 83 -5.30 34.48 -2.59
CA ASP A 83 -6.42 33.75 -1.97
C ASP A 83 -6.03 32.30 -1.58
N ALA A 84 -4.80 31.88 -1.89
CA ALA A 84 -4.29 30.55 -1.57
C ALA A 84 -4.04 30.41 -0.06
N THR A 85 -4.78 29.50 0.58
CA THR A 85 -4.68 29.23 2.03
C THR A 85 -3.73 28.07 2.34
N ASN A 86 -3.65 27.07 1.47
CA ASN A 86 -2.81 25.88 1.69
C ASN A 86 -2.15 25.40 0.39
N LEU A 87 -0.96 25.92 0.11
CA LEU A 87 -0.20 25.59 -1.10
C LEU A 87 0.30 24.14 -1.06
N ASP A 88 0.28 23.51 -2.23
CA ASP A 88 0.86 22.19 -2.45
C ASP A 88 2.39 22.30 -2.58
N GLN A 89 3.13 21.27 -2.15
CA GLN A 89 4.60 21.25 -2.17
C GLN A 89 5.17 21.53 -3.57
N TYR A 90 4.44 21.13 -4.61
CA TYR A 90 4.87 21.23 -6.01
C TYR A 90 4.06 22.24 -6.84
N ASN A 91 3.16 23.03 -6.21
CA ASN A 91 2.39 24.08 -6.89
C ASN A 91 1.55 23.61 -8.10
N PHE A 92 1.06 22.36 -8.08
CA PHE A 92 0.15 21.86 -9.12
C PHE A 92 -1.30 22.28 -8.89
N ARG A 93 -1.70 22.47 -7.63
CA ARG A 93 -3.07 22.82 -7.22
C ARG A 93 -3.22 24.31 -6.89
N THR A 94 -4.47 24.77 -6.90
CA THR A 94 -4.83 26.18 -6.66
C THR A 94 -4.50 26.63 -5.24
N GLY A 95 -4.46 25.73 -4.26
CA GLY A 95 -4.22 26.04 -2.86
C GLY A 95 -5.44 26.63 -2.14
N ILE A 96 -6.62 26.55 -2.76
CA ILE A 96 -7.91 27.01 -2.23
C ILE A 96 -8.74 25.78 -1.86
N PRO A 97 -8.59 25.24 -0.63
CA PRO A 97 -9.37 24.10 -0.19
C PRO A 97 -10.86 24.46 -0.02
N PRO A 98 -11.76 23.46 0.01
CA PRO A 98 -13.16 23.66 0.34
C PRO A 98 -13.34 24.13 1.80
N ALA A 99 -14.56 24.48 2.19
CA ALA A 99 -14.86 24.91 3.55
C ALA A 99 -14.33 23.90 4.58
N LYS A 100 -13.70 24.38 5.67
CA LYS A 100 -12.97 23.54 6.63
C LYS A 100 -13.82 22.41 7.24
N GLU A 101 -15.12 22.63 7.43
CA GLU A 101 -16.04 21.61 7.96
C GLU A 101 -16.37 20.54 6.91
N GLU A 102 -16.59 20.94 5.66
CA GLU A 102 -16.93 20.04 4.56
C GLU A 102 -15.72 19.22 4.11
N GLY A 103 -14.55 19.86 4.02
CA GLY A 103 -13.29 19.17 3.70
C GLY A 103 -12.91 18.10 4.72
N LYS A 104 -13.21 18.32 6.01
CA LYS A 104 -13.02 17.28 7.05
C LYS A 104 -13.97 16.10 6.86
N LYS A 105 -15.26 16.37 6.64
CA LYS A 105 -16.25 15.32 6.36
C LYS A 105 -15.85 14.48 5.14
N LEU A 106 -15.38 15.14 4.07
CA LEU A 106 -14.90 14.45 2.88
C LEU A 106 -13.69 13.57 3.19
N MET A 107 -12.74 14.06 3.98
CA MET A 107 -11.55 13.27 4.37
C MET A 107 -11.93 12.06 5.23
N GLU A 108 -12.86 12.21 6.18
CA GLU A 108 -13.38 11.11 6.99
C GLU A 108 -14.07 10.03 6.14
N VAL A 109 -14.91 10.44 5.18
CA VAL A 109 -15.59 9.51 4.25
C VAL A 109 -14.56 8.77 3.38
N VAL A 110 -13.56 9.47 2.86
CA VAL A 110 -12.54 8.86 2.00
C VAL A 110 -11.65 7.89 2.79
N GLU A 111 -11.25 8.25 4.01
CA GLU A 111 -10.50 7.35 4.89
C GLU A 111 -11.31 6.10 5.26
N HIS A 112 -12.61 6.26 5.53
CA HIS A 112 -13.52 5.14 5.76
C HIS A 112 -13.52 4.17 4.57
N VAL A 113 -13.76 4.67 3.36
CA VAL A 113 -13.77 3.83 2.14
C VAL A 113 -12.40 3.18 1.89
N LYS A 114 -11.30 3.92 2.10
CA LYS A 114 -9.94 3.39 1.92
C LYS A 114 -9.65 2.26 2.91
N ASN A 115 -10.10 2.39 4.16
CA ASN A 115 -10.00 1.35 5.17
C ASN A 115 -10.84 0.12 4.82
N GLU A 116 -12.04 0.30 4.26
CA GLU A 116 -12.89 -0.83 3.82
C GLU A 116 -12.35 -1.56 2.59
N LEU A 117 -11.65 -0.86 1.70
CA LEU A 117 -11.00 -1.44 0.52
C LEU A 117 -9.63 -2.07 0.83
N SER A 118 -9.09 -1.85 2.04
CA SER A 118 -7.78 -2.34 2.47
C SER A 118 -7.73 -3.87 2.63
N ILE A 119 -6.50 -4.39 2.76
CA ILE A 119 -6.20 -5.81 2.96
C ILE A 119 -6.87 -6.36 4.23
N HIS A 120 -7.12 -5.54 5.26
CA HIS A 120 -7.77 -5.95 6.50
C HIS A 120 -9.15 -6.60 6.29
N ARG A 121 -9.82 -6.28 5.19
CA ARG A 121 -11.09 -6.90 4.84
C ARG A 121 -10.94 -8.41 4.54
N ILE A 122 -9.79 -8.80 3.99
CA ILE A 122 -9.47 -10.19 3.65
C ILE A 122 -9.28 -11.00 4.92
N GLU A 123 -8.65 -10.42 5.95
CA GLU A 123 -8.51 -11.03 7.28
C GLU A 123 -9.88 -11.26 7.93
N LYS A 124 -10.81 -10.32 7.74
CA LYS A 124 -12.20 -10.43 8.20
C LYS A 124 -13.08 -11.33 7.32
N ASN A 125 -12.53 -11.94 6.27
CA ASN A 125 -13.24 -12.77 5.28
C ASN A 125 -14.49 -12.11 4.67
N MET A 126 -14.51 -10.78 4.49
CA MET A 126 -15.66 -10.11 3.87
C MET A 126 -15.50 -10.04 2.35
N THR A 127 -16.56 -10.40 1.63
CA THR A 127 -16.59 -10.45 0.17
C THR A 127 -16.95 -9.11 -0.45
N VAL A 128 -16.42 -8.87 -1.65
CA VAL A 128 -16.63 -7.67 -2.46
C VAL A 128 -17.63 -7.99 -3.55
N ASN A 129 -18.60 -7.10 -3.70
CA ASN A 129 -19.57 -7.17 -4.77
C ASN A 129 -19.64 -5.79 -5.46
N VAL A 130 -20.00 -5.78 -6.74
CA VAL A 130 -20.13 -4.55 -7.54
C VAL A 130 -21.11 -3.57 -6.89
N ASN A 131 -22.20 -4.08 -6.30
CA ASN A 131 -23.19 -3.25 -5.60
C ASN A 131 -22.60 -2.48 -4.42
N LYS A 132 -21.80 -3.14 -3.58
CA LYS A 132 -21.12 -2.46 -2.45
C LYS A 132 -20.11 -1.42 -2.94
N LEU A 133 -19.40 -1.73 -4.03
CA LEU A 133 -18.48 -0.77 -4.63
C LEU A 133 -19.24 0.46 -5.18
N ASN A 134 -20.44 0.27 -5.75
CA ASN A 134 -21.30 1.37 -6.19
C ASN A 134 -21.77 2.22 -4.99
N GLU A 135 -22.11 1.59 -3.87
CA GLU A 135 -22.44 2.31 -2.62
C GLU A 135 -21.27 3.18 -2.17
N TYR A 136 -20.04 2.66 -2.14
CA TYR A 136 -18.85 3.45 -1.80
C TYR A 136 -18.59 4.60 -2.77
N LEU A 137 -18.75 4.37 -4.07
CA LEU A 137 -18.64 5.41 -5.08
C LEU A 137 -19.68 6.52 -4.81
N ASN A 138 -20.94 6.15 -4.54
CA ASN A 138 -22.00 7.11 -4.25
C ASN A 138 -21.75 7.92 -2.98
N LEU A 139 -21.20 7.29 -1.93
CA LEU A 139 -20.81 7.99 -0.69
C LEU A 139 -19.75 9.07 -0.97
N ILE A 140 -18.74 8.75 -1.78
CA ILE A 140 -17.70 9.72 -2.18
C ILE A 140 -18.31 10.84 -3.02
N ILE A 141 -19.18 10.53 -3.99
CA ILE A 141 -19.86 11.54 -4.81
C ILE A 141 -20.72 12.46 -3.96
N GLN A 142 -21.45 11.94 -2.97
CA GLN A 142 -22.24 12.75 -2.05
C GLN A 142 -21.37 13.70 -1.22
N ALA A 143 -20.25 13.21 -0.70
CA ALA A 143 -19.28 14.05 0.03
C ALA A 143 -18.68 15.13 -0.87
N LEU A 144 -18.34 14.80 -2.12
CA LEU A 144 -17.84 15.75 -3.12
C LEU A 144 -18.88 16.80 -3.47
N ASN A 145 -20.14 16.40 -3.69
CA ASN A 145 -21.24 17.32 -3.98
C ASN A 145 -21.51 18.30 -2.84
N SER A 146 -21.23 17.91 -1.58
CA SER A 146 -21.31 18.83 -0.44
C SER A 146 -20.23 19.91 -0.50
N CYS A 147 -19.01 19.59 -0.97
CA CYS A 147 -17.92 20.56 -1.07
C CYS A 147 -18.01 21.40 -2.35
N TYR A 148 -18.47 20.79 -3.44
CA TYR A 148 -18.51 21.32 -4.79
C TYR A 148 -19.86 20.98 -5.43
N PRO A 149 -20.89 21.82 -5.23
CA PRO A 149 -22.22 21.57 -5.77
C PRO A 149 -22.20 21.36 -7.29
N SER A 150 -22.89 20.31 -7.73
CA SER A 150 -23.10 19.93 -9.14
C SER A 150 -21.84 19.69 -9.99
N MET A 151 -20.64 19.57 -9.41
CA MET A 151 -19.36 19.41 -10.13
C MET A 151 -19.03 20.52 -11.14
N GLU A 152 -19.90 21.52 -11.34
CA GLU A 152 -19.71 22.66 -12.24
C GLU A 152 -18.60 23.59 -11.74
N SER A 153 -18.38 23.63 -10.42
CA SER A 153 -17.29 24.36 -9.79
C SER A 153 -15.92 23.69 -9.98
N LEU A 154 -15.88 22.42 -10.37
CA LEU A 154 -14.65 21.67 -10.60
C LEU A 154 -14.22 21.80 -12.07
N PRO A 155 -12.96 22.15 -12.37
CA PRO A 155 -12.47 22.18 -13.73
C PRO A 155 -12.56 20.82 -14.43
N ALA A 156 -12.84 20.81 -15.74
CA ALA A 156 -12.94 19.58 -16.53
C ALA A 156 -11.64 18.75 -16.58
N TYR A 157 -10.51 19.34 -16.23
CA TYR A 157 -9.20 18.69 -16.18
C TYR A 157 -8.81 18.19 -14.78
N ASP A 158 -9.65 18.37 -13.76
CA ASP A 158 -9.39 17.86 -12.43
C ASP A 158 -9.58 16.32 -12.39
N PRO A 159 -8.68 15.54 -11.74
CA PRO A 159 -8.73 14.10 -11.73
C PRO A 159 -10.00 13.58 -11.06
N THR A 160 -10.54 14.27 -10.05
CA THR A 160 -11.79 13.82 -9.40
C THR A 160 -12.94 13.83 -10.39
N ARG A 161 -13.10 14.93 -11.14
CA ARG A 161 -14.11 15.08 -12.19
C ARG A 161 -13.87 14.13 -13.36
N LEU A 162 -12.62 14.02 -13.84
CA LEU A 162 -12.24 13.13 -14.94
C LEU A 162 -12.55 11.65 -14.64
N ILE A 163 -12.29 11.19 -13.41
CA ILE A 163 -12.56 9.82 -13.00
C ILE A 163 -14.07 9.54 -12.94
N ILE A 164 -14.88 10.53 -12.56
CA ILE A 164 -16.33 10.39 -12.47
C ILE A 164 -16.98 10.41 -13.87
N GLU A 165 -16.64 11.40 -14.71
CA GLU A 165 -17.31 11.65 -15.99
C GLU A 165 -16.81 10.77 -17.14
N LYS A 166 -15.50 10.50 -17.23
CA LYS A 166 -14.93 9.73 -18.34
C LYS A 166 -14.81 8.25 -17.99
N ASP A 167 -15.18 7.42 -18.95
CA ASP A 167 -14.79 6.02 -18.94
C ASP A 167 -13.31 5.91 -19.32
N ASN A 168 -12.48 5.54 -18.34
CA ASN A 168 -11.06 5.22 -18.46
C ASN A 168 -10.15 6.37 -18.88
N PRO A 169 -10.08 7.46 -18.09
CA PRO A 169 -9.27 8.62 -18.45
C PRO A 169 -7.77 8.32 -18.59
N PHE A 170 -7.26 7.30 -17.91
CA PHE A 170 -5.83 6.98 -17.86
C PHE A 170 -5.41 5.76 -18.70
N ASN A 171 -6.35 5.07 -19.37
CA ASN A 171 -6.10 3.81 -20.10
C ASN A 171 -5.45 2.67 -19.27
N ASP A 172 -5.49 2.75 -17.94
CA ASP A 172 -4.88 1.75 -17.04
C ASP A 172 -5.79 0.57 -16.69
N GLN A 173 -6.98 0.47 -17.29
CA GLN A 173 -7.91 -0.60 -16.96
C GLN A 173 -7.55 -1.90 -17.65
N PHE A 174 -7.71 -3.01 -16.93
CA PHE A 174 -7.49 -4.33 -17.49
C PHE A 174 -8.64 -4.72 -18.41
N VAL A 175 -8.29 -5.20 -19.61
CA VAL A 175 -9.24 -5.75 -20.57
C VAL A 175 -9.32 -7.26 -20.37
N SER A 176 -10.52 -7.80 -20.15
CA SER A 176 -10.72 -9.23 -19.85
C SER A 176 -10.09 -10.20 -20.87
N THR A 177 -10.00 -9.80 -22.15
CA THR A 177 -9.37 -10.60 -23.21
C THR A 177 -7.85 -10.74 -23.03
N GLU A 178 -7.21 -9.70 -22.50
CA GLU A 178 -5.76 -9.63 -22.28
C GLU A 178 -5.34 -10.21 -20.93
N MET A 179 -6.29 -10.55 -20.05
CA MET A 179 -6.01 -11.11 -18.73
C MET A 179 -6.00 -12.63 -18.75
N SER A 180 -5.16 -13.21 -17.88
CA SER A 180 -5.05 -14.63 -17.59
C SER A 180 -5.28 -14.88 -16.11
N LEU A 181 -5.93 -16.00 -15.79
CA LEU A 181 -6.20 -16.43 -14.42
C LEU A 181 -5.28 -17.60 -14.07
N TRP A 182 -4.57 -17.48 -12.96
CA TRP A 182 -3.64 -18.50 -12.51
C TRP A 182 -4.03 -19.03 -11.14
N TRP A 183 -4.11 -20.35 -11.04
CA TRP A 183 -4.39 -21.05 -9.79
C TRP A 183 -3.42 -22.22 -9.63
N ALA A 184 -2.82 -22.34 -8.44
CA ALA A 184 -1.87 -23.41 -8.10
C ALA A 184 -0.71 -23.59 -9.12
N GLY A 185 -0.28 -22.50 -9.77
CA GLY A 185 0.79 -22.51 -10.78
C GLY A 185 0.37 -22.99 -12.18
N LYS A 186 -0.93 -23.15 -12.44
CA LYS A 186 -1.47 -23.46 -13.76
C LYS A 186 -2.42 -22.34 -14.22
N GLU A 187 -2.38 -22.06 -15.51
CA GLU A 187 -3.36 -21.17 -16.14
C GLU A 187 -4.73 -21.88 -16.20
N MET A 188 -5.80 -21.16 -15.85
CA MET A 188 -7.15 -21.71 -15.90
C MET A 188 -7.72 -21.56 -17.31
N ASN A 189 -8.13 -22.68 -17.90
CA ASN A 189 -8.74 -22.69 -19.23
C ASN A 189 -10.11 -22.01 -19.21
N GLU A 190 -10.29 -21.01 -20.07
CA GLU A 190 -11.49 -20.17 -20.16
C GLU A 190 -12.76 -20.99 -20.49
N ASN A 191 -12.61 -22.06 -21.29
CA ASN A 191 -13.71 -22.90 -21.77
C ASN A 191 -14.22 -23.93 -20.74
N LEU A 192 -13.57 -24.04 -19.58
CA LEU A 192 -13.96 -25.01 -18.55
C LEU A 192 -14.80 -24.34 -17.46
N TYR A 193 -15.65 -25.14 -16.85
CA TYR A 193 -16.32 -24.78 -15.60
C TYR A 193 -15.36 -24.92 -14.41
N LEU A 194 -15.52 -24.10 -13.38
CA LEU A 194 -14.72 -24.21 -12.16
C LEU A 194 -14.79 -25.62 -11.53
N LYS A 195 -15.93 -26.30 -11.63
CA LYS A 195 -16.10 -27.67 -11.12
C LYS A 195 -15.11 -28.68 -11.68
N ASN A 196 -14.64 -28.47 -12.90
CA ASN A 196 -13.68 -29.36 -13.55
C ASN A 196 -12.25 -29.13 -13.05
N ILE A 197 -11.98 -27.96 -12.45
CA ILE A 197 -10.65 -27.56 -11.97
C ILE A 197 -10.52 -27.84 -10.46
N ILE A 198 -11.51 -27.43 -9.67
CA ILE A 198 -11.48 -27.52 -8.19
C ILE A 198 -12.26 -28.73 -7.67
N GLY A 199 -13.15 -29.31 -8.48
CA GLY A 199 -14.09 -30.35 -8.07
C GLY A 199 -15.45 -29.81 -7.67
N VAL A 200 -16.32 -30.66 -7.10
CA VAL A 200 -17.73 -30.35 -6.78
C VAL A 200 -17.88 -29.62 -5.42
N ASN A 201 -16.78 -29.44 -4.68
CA ASN A 201 -16.85 -28.90 -3.33
C ASN A 201 -17.01 -27.38 -3.32
N GLU A 202 -18.18 -26.91 -2.87
CA GLU A 202 -18.46 -25.49 -2.75
C GLU A 202 -17.90 -24.86 -1.46
N LYS A 203 -17.26 -25.59 -0.54
CA LYS A 203 -16.66 -25.03 0.69
C LYS A 203 -15.15 -24.84 0.51
N THR A 204 -14.73 -24.22 -0.58
CA THR A 204 -13.32 -24.06 -0.94
C THR A 204 -12.94 -22.59 -1.00
N LYS A 205 -11.75 -22.26 -0.45
CA LYS A 205 -11.11 -20.96 -0.61
C LYS A 205 -9.95 -21.10 -1.60
N LEU A 206 -9.94 -20.26 -2.63
CA LEU A 206 -8.99 -20.30 -3.73
C LEU A 206 -8.19 -19.01 -3.75
N ILE A 207 -6.89 -19.12 -4.03
CA ILE A 207 -6.04 -17.95 -4.27
C ILE A 207 -5.77 -17.92 -5.77
N VAL A 208 -6.30 -16.91 -6.45
CA VAL A 208 -6.21 -16.76 -7.89
C VAL A 208 -5.43 -15.49 -8.20
N LYS A 209 -4.39 -15.61 -9.03
CA LYS A 209 -3.64 -14.47 -9.53
C LYS A 209 -4.23 -14.02 -10.87
N VAL A 210 -4.53 -12.73 -10.96
CA VAL A 210 -5.08 -12.08 -12.15
C VAL A 210 -3.97 -11.22 -12.76
N GLN A 211 -3.51 -11.59 -13.95
CA GLN A 211 -2.38 -10.90 -14.59
C GLN A 211 -2.51 -10.84 -16.12
N PRO A 212 -1.90 -9.84 -16.78
CA PRO A 212 -1.91 -9.75 -18.24
C PRO A 212 -1.18 -10.95 -18.85
N LYS A 213 -1.69 -11.46 -19.97
CA LYS A 213 -1.11 -12.59 -20.73
C LYS A 213 0.36 -12.37 -21.10
N LYS A 214 0.77 -11.11 -21.24
CA LYS A 214 2.15 -10.71 -21.57
C LYS A 214 3.18 -11.10 -20.50
N PHE A 215 2.77 -11.25 -19.23
CA PHE A 215 3.69 -11.54 -18.12
C PHE A 215 4.01 -13.02 -17.93
N GLY A 216 3.34 -13.93 -18.63
CA GLY A 216 3.57 -15.38 -18.49
C GLY A 216 3.16 -15.92 -17.12
N ALA A 217 3.76 -17.03 -16.68
CA ALA A 217 3.41 -17.66 -15.41
C ALA A 217 3.80 -16.77 -14.20
N PRO A 218 2.93 -16.64 -13.18
CA PRO A 218 3.18 -15.76 -12.06
C PRO A 218 4.32 -16.32 -11.20
N VAL A 219 5.14 -15.43 -10.67
CA VAL A 219 6.19 -15.80 -9.72
C VAL A 219 5.54 -16.41 -8.47
N ARG A 220 6.12 -17.52 -7.99
CA ARG A 220 5.71 -18.16 -6.75
C ARG A 220 5.97 -17.20 -5.60
N GLU A 221 4.98 -17.02 -4.73
CA GLU A 221 5.13 -16.19 -3.54
C GLU A 221 6.20 -16.78 -2.62
N ALA A 222 6.96 -15.90 -1.97
CA ALA A 222 7.92 -16.32 -0.97
C ALA A 222 7.17 -17.07 0.16
N ARG A 223 7.78 -18.14 0.67
CA ARG A 223 7.18 -18.94 1.75
C ARG A 223 7.12 -18.19 3.08
N VAL A 224 7.91 -17.13 3.20
CA VAL A 224 8.11 -16.34 4.41
C VAL A 224 7.63 -14.94 4.09
N ASP A 225 6.84 -14.37 4.99
CA ASP A 225 6.34 -13.01 4.88
C ASP A 225 7.50 -12.00 4.94
N HIS A 226 7.32 -10.81 4.37
CA HIS A 226 8.37 -9.81 4.27
C HIS A 226 8.84 -9.33 5.65
N GLU A 227 7.94 -9.17 6.62
CA GLU A 227 8.31 -8.76 7.98
C GLU A 227 9.09 -9.84 8.71
N THR A 228 8.61 -11.09 8.61
CA THR A 228 9.32 -12.24 9.19
C THR A 228 10.66 -12.49 8.52
N TYR A 229 10.79 -12.27 7.21
CA TYR A 229 12.06 -12.34 6.50
C TYR A 229 13.01 -11.24 6.95
N LYS A 230 12.53 -10.00 7.14
CA LYS A 230 13.34 -8.90 7.69
C LYS A 230 13.79 -9.18 9.12
N ALA A 231 12.92 -9.70 9.97
CA ALA A 231 13.26 -10.09 11.35
C ALA A 231 14.29 -11.23 11.35
N MET A 232 14.14 -12.20 10.45
CA MET A 232 15.09 -13.28 10.25
C MET A 232 16.46 -12.77 9.80
N LEU A 233 16.51 -11.85 8.83
CA LEU A 233 17.75 -11.20 8.39
C LEU A 233 18.41 -10.40 9.52
N ALA A 234 17.63 -9.64 10.30
CA ALA A 234 18.13 -8.90 11.45
C ALA A 234 18.70 -9.83 12.52
N TYR A 235 18.03 -10.95 12.79
CA TYR A 235 18.51 -11.98 13.71
C TYR A 235 19.82 -12.61 13.23
N TYR A 236 19.90 -13.00 11.95
CA TYR A 236 21.14 -13.57 11.39
C TYR A 236 22.29 -12.57 11.39
N TYR A 237 22.03 -11.30 11.10
CA TYR A 237 23.04 -10.25 11.17
C TYR A 237 23.54 -10.02 12.60
N LYS A 238 22.64 -10.06 13.60
CA LYS A 238 23.01 -9.96 15.01
C LYS A 238 23.87 -11.15 15.43
N LYS A 239 23.44 -12.37 15.08
CA LYS A 239 24.18 -13.62 15.29
C LYS A 239 25.59 -13.56 14.70
N GLN A 240 25.71 -13.11 13.45
CA GLN A 240 27.00 -13.00 12.77
C GLN A 240 27.91 -11.95 13.41
N LYS A 241 27.34 -10.85 13.92
CA LYS A 241 28.10 -9.87 14.71
C LYS A 241 28.58 -10.45 16.04
N GLU A 242 27.71 -11.14 16.76
CA GLU A 242 28.08 -11.81 18.02
C GLU A 242 29.18 -12.83 17.78
N GLU A 243 29.07 -13.66 16.73
CA GLU A 243 30.13 -14.62 16.34
C GLU A 243 31.44 -13.92 16.00
N LYS A 244 31.40 -12.81 15.25
CA LYS A 244 32.61 -12.04 14.93
C LYS A 244 33.22 -11.37 16.16
N GLU A 245 32.40 -10.90 17.09
CA GLU A 245 32.86 -10.35 18.36
C GLU A 245 33.49 -11.45 19.22
N PHE A 246 32.91 -12.65 19.27
CA PHE A 246 33.55 -13.81 19.93
C PHE A 246 34.85 -14.27 19.25
N GLU A 247 34.99 -14.08 17.93
CA GLU A 247 36.25 -14.35 17.22
C GLU A 247 37.31 -13.26 17.44
N GLU A 248 36.90 -12.00 17.60
CA GLU A 248 37.79 -10.87 17.89
C GLU A 248 38.16 -10.77 19.37
N ASP A 249 37.32 -11.32 20.25
CA ASP A 249 37.61 -11.51 21.68
C ASP A 249 38.60 -12.68 21.83
N ASP A 250 39.82 -12.49 21.30
CA ASP A 250 41.01 -13.25 21.67
C ASP A 250 41.20 -13.02 23.19
N ASP A 251 40.54 -13.87 23.99
CA ASP A 251 40.39 -13.76 25.44
C ASP A 251 41.73 -13.97 26.19
N ASP A 252 42.66 -13.04 25.97
CA ASP A 252 43.91 -12.85 26.71
C ASP A 252 43.63 -12.23 28.10
N SER A 253 42.36 -12.01 28.46
CA SER A 253 41.99 -11.54 29.81
C SER A 253 42.42 -12.56 30.88
N TYR A 254 42.46 -13.86 30.53
CA TYR A 254 43.03 -14.90 31.39
C TYR A 254 44.54 -14.73 31.62
N LEU A 255 45.32 -14.21 30.65
CA LEU A 255 46.77 -14.03 30.78
C LEU A 255 47.15 -12.98 31.85
N ASN A 256 46.30 -11.97 32.05
CA ASN A 256 46.48 -10.94 33.08
C ASN A 256 45.66 -11.22 34.35
N SER A 257 44.99 -12.37 34.45
CA SER A 257 44.17 -12.72 35.61
C SER A 257 45.05 -12.96 36.84
N GLU A 258 44.62 -12.45 38.01
CA GLU A 258 45.33 -12.68 39.28
C GLU A 258 45.42 -14.17 39.65
N TRP A 259 44.48 -14.98 39.16
CA TRP A 259 44.48 -16.44 39.26
C TRP A 259 45.67 -17.07 38.53
N ALA A 260 46.00 -16.59 37.34
CA ALA A 260 47.07 -17.16 36.50
C ALA A 260 48.48 -16.70 36.91
N ASN A 261 48.59 -15.76 37.87
CA ASN A 261 49.88 -15.27 38.33
C ASN A 261 50.61 -16.35 39.17
N PRO A 262 51.72 -16.94 38.68
CA PRO A 262 52.44 -18.00 39.38
C PRO A 262 53.12 -17.51 40.67
N LEU A 263 53.23 -16.18 40.85
CA LEU A 263 53.81 -15.53 42.02
C LEU A 263 52.72 -15.05 42.99
N SER A 264 51.45 -15.36 42.77
CA SER A 264 50.32 -14.91 43.61
C SER A 264 50.48 -15.38 45.07
N LEU A 265 50.75 -16.66 45.27
CA LEU A 265 50.98 -17.25 46.59
C LEU A 265 52.26 -16.70 47.25
N GLN A 266 53.31 -16.48 46.46
CA GLN A 266 54.55 -15.88 46.94
C GLN A 266 54.32 -14.43 47.40
N LYS A 267 53.55 -13.62 46.65
CA LYS A 267 53.17 -12.26 47.04
C LYS A 267 52.30 -12.25 48.30
N GLN A 268 51.40 -13.22 48.47
CA GLN A 268 50.62 -13.38 49.71
C GLN A 268 51.51 -13.74 50.91
N LEU A 269 52.46 -14.66 50.75
CA LEU A 269 53.34 -15.13 51.82
C LEU A 269 54.43 -14.12 52.21
N HIS A 270 54.94 -13.34 51.27
CA HIS A 270 55.91 -12.27 51.55
C HIS A 270 55.28 -10.97 52.05
N GLY A 271 53.95 -10.94 52.24
CA GLY A 271 53.21 -9.77 52.69
C GLY A 271 53.05 -8.76 51.55
N ASN A 272 51.81 -8.49 51.16
CA ASN A 272 51.46 -7.50 50.17
C ASN A 272 52.09 -6.12 50.53
N LEU A 273 53.19 -5.78 49.85
CA LEU A 273 53.93 -4.51 50.00
C LEU A 273 53.09 -3.28 49.63
N ASN A 274 51.86 -3.46 49.14
CA ASN A 274 50.98 -2.38 48.70
C ASN A 274 50.45 -1.49 49.84
N ASN A 275 50.65 -1.86 51.11
CA ASN A 275 50.07 -1.14 52.25
C ASN A 275 51.06 -0.80 53.38
N ILE A 276 52.36 -0.67 53.09
CA ILE A 276 53.32 -0.17 54.09
C ILE A 276 53.43 1.35 53.99
N LYS A 277 52.69 2.06 54.85
CA LYS A 277 52.87 3.51 55.07
C LYS A 277 53.93 3.72 56.16
N TRP A 278 55.13 4.13 55.76
CA TRP A 278 56.15 4.61 56.69
C TRP A 278 55.72 5.98 57.26
N LYS A 279 55.68 6.12 58.58
CA LYS A 279 55.60 7.42 59.26
C LYS A 279 56.85 7.60 60.12
N PRO A 280 57.46 8.80 60.13
CA PRO A 280 58.68 9.08 60.89
C PRO A 280 58.45 9.01 62.40
#